data_AF-A0A4Q3MM73-F1
#
_entry.id   AF-A0A4Q3MM73-F1
#
_cell.length_a   1.000
_cell.length_b   1.000
_cell.length_c   1.000
_cell.angle_alpha   90.00
_cell.angle_beta   90.00
_cell.angle_gamma   90.00
#
_symmetry.space_group_name_H-M   'P 1'
#
loop_
_entity.id
_entity.type
_entity.pdbx_description
1 polymer ?
#
loop_
_entity_poly.entity_id
_entity_poly.type
_entity_poly.pdbx_seq_one_letter_code
_entity_poly.pdbx_strand_id
1 'polypeptide(L)'
;MTIKTKLSHLTGGALMLAASALFAPTAMAHGAAAPMHGGVVQTAADLSFELVATAGGAEIYIQDHGKDADASRFDGKLTVLNGAEKSEAPLKPAGANKLEAKGVTMSKGAKAVAVLTTNSKKSITVRFTVK
;
A
#
# COMPACT_ATOMS: atom_id res chain seq x y z
N MET A 1 -42.36 7.28 59.17
CA MET A 1 -41.27 6.41 59.67
C MET A 1 -41.77 4.97 59.65
N THR A 2 -40.86 4.04 59.33
CA THR A 2 -40.97 2.57 59.39
C THR A 2 -40.99 1.89 58.02
N ILE A 3 -39.85 1.27 57.73
CA ILE A 3 -39.48 0.47 56.56
C ILE A 3 -39.42 -1.00 57.02
N LYS A 4 -39.69 -1.93 56.08
CA LYS A 4 -39.08 -3.28 55.87
C LYS A 4 -39.92 -4.50 56.21
N THR A 5 -40.10 -5.37 55.20
CA THR A 5 -39.87 -6.83 55.27
C THR A 5 -39.73 -7.38 53.82
N LYS A 6 -38.52 -7.74 53.36
CA LYS A 6 -37.89 -9.09 53.24
C LYS A 6 -38.63 -10.05 52.28
N LEU A 7 -38.04 -10.39 51.12
CA LEU A 7 -37.03 -11.42 50.82
C LEU A 7 -37.70 -12.75 50.41
N SER A 8 -37.46 -13.26 49.19
CA SER A 8 -36.87 -14.58 48.86
C SER A 8 -37.74 -15.27 47.79
N HIS A 9 -37.34 -16.14 46.86
CA HIS A 9 -36.08 -16.57 46.24
C HIS A 9 -36.47 -17.59 45.13
N LEU A 10 -35.67 -17.69 44.05
CA LEU A 10 -35.58 -18.83 43.08
C LEU A 10 -36.83 -19.06 42.20
N THR A 11 -36.82 -19.43 40.91
CA THR A 11 -35.97 -20.21 39.98
C THR A 11 -36.76 -20.15 38.64
N GLY A 12 -36.27 -20.25 37.40
CA GLY A 12 -35.00 -20.59 36.80
C GLY A 12 -35.18 -20.62 35.28
N GLY A 13 -34.07 -20.63 34.54
CA GLY A 13 -33.95 -21.25 33.21
C GLY A 13 -34.61 -20.56 32.01
N ALA A 14 -33.82 -19.80 31.23
CA ALA A 14 -33.76 -19.95 29.78
C ALA A 14 -32.46 -19.33 29.26
N LEU A 15 -31.55 -20.22 28.87
CA LEU A 15 -30.20 -19.97 28.36
C LEU A 15 -30.25 -19.94 26.82
N MET A 16 -29.51 -18.99 26.22
CA MET A 16 -29.09 -18.92 24.80
C MET A 16 -30.20 -18.67 23.77
N LEU A 17 -30.02 -17.99 22.63
CA LEU A 17 -28.85 -17.79 21.76
C LEU A 17 -28.92 -16.38 21.14
N ALA A 18 -27.83 -15.62 21.14
CA ALA A 18 -27.54 -14.62 20.09
C ALA A 18 -26.12 -14.06 20.29
N ALA A 19 -25.12 -14.80 19.84
CA ALA A 19 -23.79 -14.24 19.61
C ALA A 19 -23.12 -14.98 18.44
N SER A 20 -23.73 -14.87 17.25
CA SER A 20 -23.01 -15.11 16.00
C SER A 20 -22.00 -13.98 15.85
N ALA A 21 -20.81 -14.20 16.40
CA ALA A 21 -19.66 -13.35 16.16
C ALA A 21 -19.42 -13.25 14.66
N LEU A 22 -19.47 -12.04 14.14
CA LEU A 22 -18.97 -11.65 12.83
C LEU A 22 -17.44 -11.89 12.82
N PHE A 23 -17.02 -13.13 12.64
CA PHE A 23 -15.67 -13.40 12.17
C PHE A 23 -15.66 -13.09 10.68
N ALA A 24 -15.44 -11.81 10.36
CA ALA A 24 -14.90 -11.48 9.05
C ALA A 24 -13.56 -12.21 8.95
N PRO A 25 -13.36 -13.14 8.01
CA PRO A 25 -12.05 -13.72 7.80
C PRO A 25 -11.12 -12.56 7.46
N THR A 26 -10.16 -12.28 8.33
CA THR A 26 -9.00 -11.47 7.96
C THR A 26 -8.31 -12.25 6.86
N ALA A 27 -8.62 -11.92 5.61
CA ALA A 27 -7.92 -12.46 4.47
C ALA A 27 -6.45 -12.09 4.65
N MET A 28 -5.66 -13.06 5.08
CA MET A 28 -4.20 -13.02 5.05
C MET A 28 -3.79 -13.18 3.59
N ALA A 29 -4.15 -12.18 2.77
CA ALA A 29 -3.43 -11.96 1.53
C ALA A 29 -1.96 -11.81 1.93
N HIS A 30 -1.05 -12.42 1.18
CA HIS A 30 0.36 -12.09 1.26
C HIS A 30 0.44 -10.60 0.91
N GLY A 31 0.36 -9.74 1.93
CA GLY A 31 0.22 -8.30 1.75
C GLY A 31 1.42 -7.77 0.99
N ALA A 32 1.27 -6.62 0.33
CA ALA A 32 2.40 -5.91 -0.24
C ALA A 32 3.53 -5.84 0.81
N ALA A 33 4.76 -6.11 0.39
CA ALA A 33 5.92 -6.13 1.28
C ALA A 33 5.97 -4.85 2.15
N ALA A 34 6.51 -4.95 3.35
CA ALA A 34 6.67 -3.79 4.22
C ALA A 34 7.55 -2.73 3.52
N PRO A 35 7.18 -1.43 3.58
CA PRO A 35 8.04 -0.36 3.06
C PRO A 35 9.39 -0.36 3.77
N MET A 36 10.48 -0.34 3.01
CA MET A 36 11.86 -0.36 3.52
C MET A 36 12.50 1.04 3.53
N HIS A 37 11.94 1.96 2.75
CA HIS A 37 12.47 3.30 2.51
C HIS A 37 11.49 4.40 2.98
N GLY A 38 10.43 4.02 3.69
CA GLY A 38 9.39 4.94 4.18
C GLY A 38 8.36 5.32 3.11
N GLY A 39 8.31 4.59 2.00
CA GLY A 39 7.41 4.84 0.89
C GLY A 39 6.08 4.09 0.95
N VAL A 40 5.46 3.98 -0.22
CA VAL A 40 4.23 3.21 -0.45
C VAL A 40 4.56 2.03 -1.34
N VAL A 41 4.33 0.82 -0.84
CA VAL A 41 4.58 -0.42 -1.58
C VAL A 41 3.34 -0.86 -2.34
N GLN A 42 3.55 -1.32 -3.57
CA GLN A 42 2.55 -1.99 -4.40
C GLN A 42 3.21 -3.19 -5.09
N THR A 43 2.43 -4.22 -5.38
CA THR A 43 2.91 -5.43 -6.06
C THR A 43 2.27 -5.52 -7.44
N ALA A 44 3.06 -5.82 -8.47
CA ALA A 44 2.60 -6.05 -9.83
C ALA A 44 3.58 -6.97 -10.57
N ALA A 45 3.07 -7.88 -11.41
CA ALA A 45 3.90 -8.83 -12.15
C ALA A 45 4.91 -9.58 -11.26
N ASP A 46 4.47 -10.03 -10.08
CA ASP A 46 5.26 -10.73 -9.05
C ASP A 46 6.44 -9.93 -8.45
N LEU A 47 6.57 -8.66 -8.81
CA LEU A 47 7.55 -7.72 -8.25
C LEU A 47 6.88 -6.78 -7.24
N SER A 48 7.65 -6.35 -6.24
CA SER A 48 7.28 -5.28 -5.32
C SER A 48 7.94 -3.97 -5.74
N PHE A 49 7.17 -2.89 -5.70
CA PHE A 49 7.60 -1.54 -6.04
C PHE A 49 7.31 -0.62 -4.86
N GLU A 50 8.33 0.02 -4.32
CA GLU A 50 8.19 1.02 -3.27
C GLU A 50 8.38 2.42 -3.85
N LEU A 51 7.33 3.24 -3.84
CA LEU A 51 7.37 4.63 -4.24
C LEU A 51 7.72 5.52 -3.05
N VAL A 52 8.80 6.28 -3.17
CA VAL A 52 9.30 7.22 -2.14
C VAL A 52 9.27 8.63 -2.71
N ALA A 53 8.63 9.55 -1.99
CA ALA A 53 8.68 10.97 -2.32
C ALA A 53 10.03 11.54 -1.87
N THR A 54 10.67 12.34 -2.72
CA THR A 54 11.91 13.05 -2.38
C THR A 54 11.72 14.55 -2.53
N ALA A 55 12.68 15.35 -2.05
CA ALA A 55 12.63 16.81 -2.23
C ALA A 55 12.66 17.25 -3.70
N GLY A 56 13.23 16.43 -4.59
CA GLY A 56 13.41 16.74 -6.02
C GLY A 56 12.51 15.94 -6.96
N GLY A 57 11.62 15.09 -6.46
CA GLY A 57 10.81 14.20 -7.28
C GLY A 57 10.36 12.94 -6.55
N ALA A 58 10.60 11.79 -7.18
CA ALA A 58 10.27 10.48 -6.64
C ALA A 58 11.32 9.42 -6.99
N GLU A 59 11.42 8.42 -6.12
CA GLU A 59 12.21 7.21 -6.35
C GLU A 59 11.28 6.00 -6.31
N ILE A 60 11.59 4.98 -7.11
CA ILE A 60 10.94 3.67 -7.06
C ILE A 60 12.01 2.60 -6.83
N TYR A 61 11.89 1.89 -5.72
CA TYR A 61 12.72 0.73 -5.40
C TYR A 61 12.00 -0.55 -5.81
N ILE A 62 12.72 -1.49 -6.42
CA ILE A 62 12.15 -2.70 -7.00
C ILE A 62 12.71 -3.93 -6.27
N GLN A 63 11.82 -4.80 -5.80
CA GLN A 63 12.21 -6.09 -5.24
C GLN A 63 11.52 -7.26 -5.94
N ASP A 64 12.27 -8.32 -6.14
CA ASP A 64 11.83 -9.62 -6.62
C ASP A 64 11.85 -10.60 -5.43
N HIS A 65 10.67 -10.99 -4.95
CA HIS A 65 10.52 -11.86 -3.77
C HIS A 65 11.39 -11.44 -2.56
N GLY A 66 11.45 -10.14 -2.26
CA GLY A 66 12.19 -9.57 -1.12
C GLY A 66 13.70 -9.43 -1.34
N LYS A 67 14.16 -9.54 -2.60
CA LYS A 67 15.55 -9.28 -3.00
C LYS A 67 15.58 -8.12 -3.97
N ASP A 68 16.66 -7.35 -3.93
CA ASP A 68 16.88 -6.25 -4.87
C ASP A 68 16.85 -6.75 -6.32
N ALA A 69 15.93 -6.18 -7.11
CA ALA A 69 15.91 -6.39 -8.55
C ALA A 69 16.88 -5.40 -9.22
N ASP A 70 17.49 -5.80 -10.34
CA ASP A 70 18.35 -4.90 -11.11
C ASP A 70 17.51 -3.85 -11.86
N ALA A 71 17.53 -2.60 -11.38
CA ALA A 71 16.75 -1.51 -11.96
C ALA A 71 17.22 -1.12 -13.36
N SER A 72 18.44 -1.47 -13.78
CA SER A 72 18.91 -1.22 -15.15
C SER A 72 18.10 -1.94 -16.22
N ARG A 73 17.31 -2.95 -15.82
CA ARG A 73 16.42 -3.72 -16.69
C ARG A 73 15.08 -3.05 -16.96
N PHE A 74 14.88 -1.87 -16.38
CA PHE A 74 13.64 -1.12 -16.45
C PHE A 74 13.90 0.32 -16.90
N ASP A 75 13.03 0.82 -17.75
CA ASP A 75 12.81 2.24 -17.97
C ASP A 75 11.33 2.55 -17.78
N GLY A 76 10.93 3.81 -17.83
CA GLY A 76 9.52 4.12 -17.79
C GLY A 76 9.18 5.58 -17.66
N LYS A 77 7.95 5.81 -17.21
CA LYS A 77 7.41 7.12 -16.93
C LYS A 77 6.59 7.08 -15.65
N LEU A 78 6.75 8.11 -14.82
CA LEU A 78 5.90 8.39 -13.69
C LEU A 78 4.97 9.54 -14.05
N THR A 79 3.66 9.31 -13.91
CA THR A 79 2.62 10.34 -13.99
C THR A 79 2.05 10.55 -12.60
N VAL A 80 2.01 11.79 -12.12
CA VAL A 80 1.47 12.14 -10.80
C VAL A 80 0.29 13.09 -10.97
N LEU A 81 -0.81 12.79 -10.26
CA LEU A 81 -2.05 13.56 -10.23
C LEU A 81 -2.27 14.12 -8.81
N ASN A 82 -2.19 15.44 -8.69
CA ASN A 82 -2.47 16.21 -7.48
C ASN A 82 -3.82 16.92 -7.66
N GLY A 83 -4.91 16.19 -7.37
CA GLY A 83 -6.25 16.68 -7.73
C GLY A 83 -6.39 16.80 -9.25
N ALA A 84 -6.54 18.03 -9.75
CA ALA A 84 -6.63 18.32 -11.18
C ALA A 84 -5.26 18.55 -11.84
N GLU A 85 -4.20 18.76 -11.06
CA GLU A 85 -2.86 19.02 -11.59
C GLU A 85 -2.18 17.71 -11.98
N LYS A 86 -1.55 17.72 -13.15
CA LYS A 86 -0.82 16.57 -13.70
C LYS A 86 0.63 16.95 -13.92
N SER A 87 1.55 16.13 -13.42
CA SER A 87 2.98 16.18 -13.74
C SER A 87 3.46 14.83 -14.25
N GLU A 88 4.47 14.84 -15.11
CA GLU A 88 5.09 13.61 -15.64
C GLU A 88 6.60 13.75 -15.68
N ALA A 89 7.31 12.67 -15.39
CA ALA A 89 8.75 12.60 -15.57
C ALA A 89 9.17 11.19 -16.00
N PRO A 90 10.27 11.05 -16.76
CA PRO A 90 10.83 9.74 -17.05
C PRO A 90 11.33 9.08 -15.76
N LEU A 91 11.12 7.78 -15.65
CA LEU A 91 11.78 6.92 -14.66
C LEU A 91 13.05 6.36 -15.27
N LYS A 92 14.20 6.68 -14.68
CA LYS A 92 15.52 6.22 -15.14
C LYS A 92 16.26 5.46 -14.05
N PRO A 93 17.05 4.44 -14.39
CA PRO A 93 17.93 3.78 -13.42
C PRO A 93 18.85 4.79 -12.72
N ALA A 94 18.88 4.68 -11.39
CA ALA A 94 19.69 5.53 -10.51
C ALA A 94 20.59 4.68 -9.58
N GLY A 95 20.92 3.46 -10.03
CA GLY A 95 21.77 2.49 -9.33
C GLY A 95 20.99 1.41 -8.59
N ALA A 96 21.63 0.24 -8.42
CA ALA A 96 21.09 -0.92 -7.72
C ALA A 96 19.65 -1.26 -8.17
N ASN A 97 18.70 -1.22 -7.23
CA ASN A 97 17.29 -1.51 -7.44
C ASN A 97 16.40 -0.27 -7.59
N LYS A 98 17.01 0.89 -7.87
CA LYS A 98 16.35 2.19 -7.82
C LYS A 98 16.15 2.81 -9.21
N LEU A 99 14.92 3.27 -9.44
CA LEU A 99 14.56 4.20 -10.51
C LEU A 99 14.29 5.59 -9.92
N GLU A 100 14.66 6.64 -10.63
CA GLU A 100 14.43 8.03 -10.23
C GLU A 100 13.61 8.79 -11.28
N ALA A 101 12.65 9.57 -10.81
CA ALA A 101 11.89 10.55 -11.59
C ALA A 101 12.07 11.94 -10.95
N LYS A 102 12.70 12.87 -11.69
CA LYS A 102 12.97 14.23 -11.23
C LYS A 102 11.88 15.21 -11.66
N GLY A 103 11.60 16.19 -10.82
CA GLY A 103 10.72 17.32 -11.14
C GLY A 103 9.21 17.04 -11.06
N VAL A 104 8.82 15.93 -10.43
CA VAL A 104 7.40 15.66 -10.11
C VAL A 104 7.08 16.09 -8.69
N THR A 105 5.88 16.62 -8.47
CA THR A 105 5.42 17.03 -7.14
C THR A 105 4.65 15.90 -6.47
N MET A 106 5.20 15.33 -5.40
CA MET A 106 4.64 14.19 -4.67
C MET A 106 3.83 14.65 -3.44
N SER A 107 2.67 15.27 -3.66
CA SER A 107 1.81 15.72 -2.57
C SER A 107 1.13 14.55 -1.85
N LYS A 108 0.86 14.71 -0.55
CA LYS A 108 0.05 13.73 0.20
C LYS A 108 -1.31 13.52 -0.46
N GLY A 109 -1.71 12.27 -0.63
CA GLY A 109 -2.95 11.88 -1.30
C GLY A 109 -2.88 11.85 -2.84
N ALA A 110 -1.76 12.28 -3.43
CA ALA A 110 -1.57 12.22 -4.88
C ALA A 110 -1.73 10.80 -5.42
N LYS A 111 -2.25 10.68 -6.63
CA LYS A 111 -2.28 9.42 -7.37
C LYS A 111 -1.08 9.38 -8.30
N ALA A 112 -0.22 8.40 -8.14
CA ALA A 112 0.93 8.21 -9.02
C ALA A 112 0.77 6.92 -9.83
N VAL A 113 1.04 6.99 -11.13
CA VAL A 113 1.01 5.85 -12.05
C VAL A 113 2.40 5.71 -12.66
N ALA A 114 3.08 4.63 -12.30
CA ALA A 114 4.33 4.24 -12.93
C ALA A 114 4.01 3.26 -14.06
N VAL A 115 4.45 3.59 -15.29
CA VAL A 115 4.45 2.67 -16.42
C VAL A 115 5.90 2.32 -16.71
N LEU A 116 6.28 1.09 -16.40
CA LEU A 116 7.62 0.55 -16.58
C LEU A 116 7.64 -0.31 -17.83
N THR A 117 8.74 -0.27 -18.57
CA THR A 117 9.02 -1.22 -19.65
C THR A 117 10.28 -2.00 -19.29
N THR A 118 10.21 -3.32 -19.43
CA THR A 118 11.36 -4.20 -19.21
C THR A 118 12.21 -4.30 -20.48
N ASN A 119 13.45 -4.77 -20.37
CA ASN A 119 14.27 -5.10 -21.54
C ASN A 119 13.59 -6.08 -22.53
N SER A 120 12.68 -6.94 -22.04
CA SER A 120 11.86 -7.83 -22.87
C SER A 120 10.65 -7.16 -23.54
N LYS A 121 10.56 -5.82 -23.49
CA LYS A 121 9.46 -5.00 -24.00
C LYS A 121 8.09 -5.29 -23.38
N LYS A 122 8.05 -5.98 -22.24
CA LYS A 122 6.84 -6.11 -21.42
C LYS A 122 6.62 -4.83 -20.61
N SER A 123 5.37 -4.36 -20.57
CA SER A 123 4.96 -3.22 -19.75
C SER A 123 4.37 -3.66 -18.42
N ILE A 124 4.75 -2.97 -17.34
CA ILE A 124 4.21 -3.15 -15.99
C ILE A 124 3.63 -1.81 -15.56
N THR A 125 2.36 -1.79 -15.18
CA THR A 125 1.69 -0.58 -14.66
C THR A 125 1.46 -0.73 -13.17
N VAL A 126 1.95 0.24 -12.40
CA VAL A 126 1.82 0.27 -10.94
C VAL A 126 1.13 1.56 -10.52
N ARG A 127 0.13 1.46 -9.65
CA ARG A 127 -0.68 2.59 -9.20
C ARG A 127 -0.52 2.79 -7.70
N PHE A 128 -0.12 3.98 -7.30
CA PHE A 128 0.12 4.35 -5.91
C PHE A 128 -0.83 5.46 -5.45
N THR A 129 -1.09 5.48 -4.15
CA THR A 129 -1.60 6.68 -3.46
C THR A 129 -0.55 7.12 -2.46
N VAL A 130 -0.02 8.33 -2.62
CA VAL A 130 1.00 8.90 -1.74
C VAL A 130 0.41 9.14 -0.35
N LYS A 131 1.12 8.71 0.71
CA LYS A 131 0.65 8.80 2.11
C LYS A 131 0.91 10.16 2.76
#